data_AF-A0A8T3PDS8-F1
#
_entry.id   AF-A0A8T3PDS8-F1
#
_cell.length_a   1.000
_cell.length_b   1.000
_cell.length_c   1.000
_cell.angle_alpha   90.00
_cell.angle_beta   90.00
_cell.angle_gamma   90.00
#
_symmetry.space_group_name_H-M   'P 1'
#
loop_
_entity.id
_entity.type
_entity.pdbx_description
1 polymer ?
#
loop_
_entity_poly.entity_id
_entity_poly.type
_entity_poly.pdbx_seq_one_letter_code
_entity_poly.pdbx_strand_id
1 'polypeptide(L)'
;MGWNPVSFDVLEGNPAAVARGVGRIDLFARGTDDQLYHQRFEGAWPGWTAVPGITAASGPAVSWWAPDRLDLFVRSTDDALWHTWAEDGVTWNAWEQLGSNELTAEPAAVAWAPGRLDVAARLPGGTFNHRWYEGGWFP
;
A
#
# COMPACT_ATOMS: atom_id res chain seq x y z
N MET A 1 -10.52 -16.92 -23.23
CA MET A 1 -10.03 -15.75 -22.46
C MET A 1 -10.81 -15.75 -21.16
N GLY A 2 -10.13 -15.95 -20.05
CA GLY A 2 -10.76 -16.04 -18.73
C GLY A 2 -9.85 -15.42 -17.69
N TRP A 3 -10.44 -14.94 -16.60
CA TRP A 3 -9.69 -14.49 -15.44
C TRP A 3 -8.88 -15.67 -14.87
N ASN A 4 -7.60 -15.46 -14.56
CA ASN A 4 -6.83 -16.41 -13.77
C ASN A 4 -6.93 -16.00 -12.30
N PRO A 5 -7.65 -16.74 -11.45
CA PRO A 5 -7.81 -16.36 -10.06
C PRO A 5 -6.46 -16.44 -9.34
N VAL A 6 -6.10 -15.36 -8.65
CA VAL A 6 -4.94 -15.29 -7.75
C VAL A 6 -5.36 -15.24 -6.28
N SER A 7 -6.64 -15.45 -5.97
CA SER A 7 -7.26 -15.12 -4.68
C SER A 7 -7.31 -16.29 -3.68
N PHE A 8 -7.25 -15.95 -2.39
CA PHE A 8 -7.94 -16.66 -1.31
C PHE A 8 -9.38 -16.16 -1.26
N ASP A 9 -10.33 -16.95 -0.75
CA ASP A 9 -11.78 -16.73 -0.89
C ASP A 9 -12.37 -15.45 -0.25
N VAL A 10 -11.59 -14.53 0.33
CA VAL A 10 -12.16 -13.25 0.82
C VAL A 10 -11.14 -12.11 0.88
N LEU A 11 -11.07 -11.32 -0.20
CA LEU A 11 -10.45 -10.00 -0.21
C LEU A 11 -11.55 -8.94 -0.11
N GLU A 12 -11.37 -7.94 0.74
CA GLU A 12 -12.27 -6.79 0.85
C GLU A 12 -11.62 -5.51 0.33
N GLY A 13 -12.40 -4.74 -0.42
CA GLY A 13 -11.96 -3.47 -1.00
C GLY A 13 -11.12 -3.62 -2.27
N ASN A 14 -10.58 -2.50 -2.74
CA ASN A 14 -9.78 -2.45 -3.96
C ASN A 14 -8.36 -2.97 -3.68
N PRO A 15 -7.80 -3.83 -4.55
CA PRO A 15 -6.39 -4.18 -4.49
C PRO A 15 -5.53 -3.01 -5.00
N ALA A 16 -4.24 -3.01 -4.62
CA ALA A 16 -3.24 -2.11 -5.17
C ALA A 16 -2.12 -2.89 -5.84
N ALA A 17 -1.62 -2.40 -6.98
CA ALA A 17 -0.59 -3.09 -7.75
C ALA A 17 0.50 -2.12 -8.21
N VAL A 18 1.74 -2.59 -8.27
CA VAL A 18 2.87 -1.85 -8.86
C VAL A 18 3.77 -2.80 -9.66
N ALA A 19 4.33 -2.30 -10.75
CA ALA A 19 5.32 -3.03 -11.53
C ALA A 19 6.73 -2.53 -11.20
N ARG A 20 7.59 -3.42 -10.70
CA ARG A 20 8.98 -3.10 -10.30
C ARG A 20 10.01 -3.37 -11.41
N GLY A 21 9.57 -3.23 -12.66
CA GLY A 21 10.32 -3.61 -13.85
C GLY A 21 9.61 -4.68 -14.67
N VAL A 22 10.25 -5.08 -15.79
CA VAL A 22 9.67 -6.04 -16.72
C VAL A 22 9.53 -7.40 -16.05
N GLY A 23 8.31 -7.96 -16.08
CA GLY A 23 8.03 -9.31 -15.57
C GLY A 23 7.91 -9.40 -14.04
N ARG A 24 7.89 -8.26 -13.33
CA ARG A 24 7.76 -8.19 -11.87
C ARG A 24 6.59 -7.31 -11.45
N ILE A 25 5.60 -7.90 -10.78
CA ILE A 25 4.42 -7.19 -10.26
C ILE A 25 4.28 -7.50 -8.78
N ASP A 26 3.97 -6.51 -7.97
CA ASP A 26 3.58 -6.68 -6.58
C ASP A 26 2.12 -6.29 -6.43
N LEU A 27 1.35 -7.15 -5.78
CA LEU A 27 -0.08 -7.00 -5.55
C LEU A 27 -0.34 -6.99 -4.05
N PHE A 28 -1.20 -6.07 -3.63
CA PHE A 28 -1.61 -5.86 -2.25
C PHE A 28 -3.12 -5.87 -2.15
N ALA A 29 -3.64 -6.42 -1.07
CA ALA A 29 -5.07 -6.40 -0.79
C ALA A 29 -5.31 -6.47 0.72
N ARG A 30 -6.49 -6.03 1.14
CA ARG A 30 -7.01 -6.24 2.50
C ARG A 30 -7.90 -7.49 2.50
N GLY A 31 -7.76 -8.34 3.51
CA GLY A 31 -8.68 -9.46 3.75
C GLY A 31 -9.90 -9.02 4.57
N THR A 32 -10.90 -9.90 4.70
CA THR A 32 -12.06 -9.70 5.61
C THR A 32 -11.69 -9.64 7.09
N ASP A 33 -10.47 -10.07 7.43
CA ASP A 33 -9.88 -10.04 8.75
C ASP A 33 -9.14 -8.72 9.03
N ASP A 34 -9.28 -7.74 8.14
CA ASP A 34 -8.61 -6.43 8.19
C ASP A 34 -7.08 -6.49 8.11
N GLN A 35 -6.53 -7.66 7.80
CA GLN A 35 -5.12 -7.90 7.59
C GLN A 35 -4.74 -7.51 6.15
N LEU A 36 -3.58 -6.89 5.99
CA LEU A 36 -3.00 -6.66 4.66
C LEU A 36 -2.24 -7.90 4.20
N TYR A 37 -2.39 -8.22 2.92
CA TYR A 37 -1.74 -9.31 2.23
C TYR A 37 -0.96 -8.77 1.03
N HIS A 38 0.16 -9.43 0.74
CA HIS A 38 1.03 -9.14 -0.40
C HIS A 38 1.34 -10.42 -1.16
N GLN A 39 1.47 -10.30 -2.47
CA GLN A 39 2.03 -11.34 -3.32
C GLN A 39 2.77 -10.72 -4.50
N ARG A 40 3.85 -11.37 -4.95
CA ARG A 40 4.62 -10.93 -6.12
C ARG A 40 4.57 -11.94 -7.26
N PHE A 41 4.55 -11.43 -8.48
CA PHE A 41 4.71 -12.20 -9.70
C PHE A 41 6.15 -12.11 -10.19
N GLU A 42 6.78 -13.26 -10.38
CA GLU A 42 8.09 -13.42 -11.02
C GLU A 42 8.05 -14.66 -11.92
N GLY A 43 7.17 -14.65 -12.93
CA GLY A 43 6.88 -15.81 -13.79
C GLY A 43 5.80 -16.75 -13.25
N ALA A 44 5.50 -16.68 -11.95
CA ALA A 44 4.36 -17.33 -11.31
C ALA A 44 3.89 -16.53 -10.09
N TRP A 45 2.69 -16.86 -9.62
CA TRP A 45 2.08 -16.34 -8.39
C TRP A 45 2.25 -17.40 -7.28
N PRO A 46 3.18 -17.21 -6.32
CA PRO A 46 3.55 -18.24 -5.35
C PRO A 46 2.57 -18.41 -4.16
N GLY A 47 1.63 -17.47 -3.99
CA GLY A 47 0.70 -17.37 -2.87
C GLY A 47 0.85 -16.07 -2.08
N TRP A 48 -0.21 -15.70 -1.34
CA TRP A 48 -0.23 -14.49 -0.51
C TRP A 48 0.50 -14.69 0.82
N THR A 49 1.15 -13.63 1.30
CA THR A 49 1.76 -13.53 2.62
C THR A 49 1.24 -12.29 3.34
N ALA A 50 1.08 -12.36 4.66
CA ALA A 50 0.63 -11.22 5.46
C ALA A 50 1.69 -10.12 5.53
N VAL A 51 1.24 -8.86 5.49
CA VAL A 51 2.02 -7.66 5.85
C VAL A 51 1.71 -7.30 7.30
N PRO A 52 2.56 -7.68 8.27
CA PRO A 52 2.21 -7.64 9.68
C PRO A 52 2.16 -6.21 10.24
N GLY A 53 1.52 -6.05 11.41
CA GLY A 53 1.69 -4.86 12.26
C GLY A 53 0.67 -3.74 12.09
N ILE A 54 -0.41 -3.95 11.33
CA ILE A 54 -1.51 -3.00 11.18
C ILE A 54 -2.85 -3.72 11.07
N THR A 55 -3.92 -3.07 11.54
CA THR A 55 -5.31 -3.43 11.23
C THR A 55 -5.88 -2.35 10.31
N ALA A 56 -6.16 -2.72 9.06
CA ALA A 56 -6.58 -1.79 8.01
C ALA A 56 -8.09 -1.51 8.05
N ALA A 57 -8.48 -0.28 7.69
CA ALA A 57 -9.87 0.14 7.50
C ALA A 57 -10.16 0.59 6.06
N SER A 58 -9.22 0.40 5.13
CA SER A 58 -9.35 0.71 3.71
C SER A 58 -8.57 -0.28 2.84
N GLY A 59 -8.76 -0.21 1.53
CA GLY A 59 -7.79 -0.80 0.59
C GLY A 59 -6.40 -0.15 0.75
N PRO A 60 -5.33 -0.86 0.37
CA PRO A 60 -3.99 -0.30 0.36
C PRO A 60 -3.79 0.68 -0.81
N ALA A 61 -2.77 1.52 -0.72
CA ALA A 61 -2.12 2.16 -1.85
C ALA A 61 -0.64 1.83 -1.83
N VAL A 62 -0.03 1.57 -2.99
CA VAL A 62 1.39 1.21 -3.11
C VAL A 62 2.07 2.08 -4.14
N SER A 63 3.33 2.43 -3.87
CA SER A 63 4.21 3.09 -4.82
C SER A 63 5.62 2.52 -4.74
N TRP A 64 6.44 2.86 -5.73
CA TRP A 64 7.80 2.36 -5.92
C TRP A 64 8.65 3.45 -6.56
N TRP A 65 9.71 3.90 -5.89
CA TRP A 65 10.58 4.99 -6.38
C TRP A 65 12.05 4.59 -6.56
N ALA A 66 12.49 3.45 -6.01
CA ALA A 66 13.82 2.91 -6.22
C ALA A 66 13.74 1.39 -6.39
N PRO A 67 14.69 0.75 -7.12
CA PRO A 67 14.69 -0.70 -7.39
C PRO A 67 14.33 -1.57 -6.19
N ASP A 68 14.80 -1.16 -5.02
CA ASP A 68 14.68 -1.90 -3.77
C ASP A 68 13.85 -1.15 -2.74
N ARG A 69 12.74 -0.49 -3.10
CA ARG A 69 11.81 0.04 -2.08
C ARG A 69 10.35 0.13 -2.55
N LEU A 70 9.49 -0.69 -1.95
CA LEU A 70 8.04 -0.56 -1.96
C LEU A 70 7.61 0.29 -0.77
N ASP A 71 6.72 1.25 -1.00
CA ASP A 71 6.08 2.04 0.05
C ASP A 71 4.57 1.77 0.02
N LEU A 72 4.03 1.31 1.14
CA LEU A 72 2.66 0.88 1.30
C LEU A 72 1.93 1.82 2.28
N PHE A 73 0.76 2.27 1.88
CA PHE A 73 -0.09 3.20 2.62
C PHE A 73 -1.45 2.59 2.88
N VAL A 74 -2.00 2.87 4.04
CA VAL A 74 -3.36 2.47 4.39
C VAL A 74 -3.99 3.47 5.34
N ARG A 75 -5.32 3.53 5.35
CA ARG A 75 -6.05 4.07 6.49
C ARG A 75 -6.29 2.97 7.50
N SER A 76 -5.86 3.14 8.74
CA SER A 76 -6.13 2.15 9.79
C SER A 76 -7.48 2.39 10.48
N THR A 77 -7.87 1.51 11.41
CA THR A 77 -9.12 1.63 12.19
C THR A 77 -9.18 2.86 13.11
N ASP A 78 -8.05 3.53 13.33
CA ASP A 78 -7.99 4.83 14.02
C ASP A 78 -8.20 6.03 13.08
N ASP A 79 -8.59 5.77 11.83
CA ASP A 79 -8.76 6.73 10.74
C ASP A 79 -7.49 7.52 10.39
N ALA A 80 -6.30 7.10 10.84
CA ALA A 80 -5.03 7.72 10.48
C ALA A 80 -4.42 7.16 9.20
N LEU A 81 -3.60 7.99 8.53
CA LEU A 81 -2.70 7.53 7.48
C LEU A 81 -1.51 6.79 8.10
N TRP A 82 -1.32 5.55 7.72
CA TRP A 82 -0.19 4.72 8.12
C TRP A 82 0.64 4.31 6.92
N HIS A 83 1.94 4.20 7.12
CA HIS A 83 2.92 3.86 6.10
C HIS A 83 3.90 2.79 6.60
N THR A 84 4.27 1.86 5.73
CA THR A 84 5.40 0.94 5.92
C THR A 84 6.13 0.79 4.58
N TRP A 85 7.38 0.33 4.64
CA TRP A 85 8.17 0.07 3.44
C TRP A 85 8.94 -1.24 3.56
N ALA A 86 9.24 -1.84 2.41
CA ALA A 86 10.05 -3.04 2.30
C ALA A 86 10.99 -2.92 1.11
N GLU A 87 12.22 -3.40 1.27
CA GLU A 87 13.25 -3.30 0.23
C GLU A 87 13.16 -4.47 -0.76
N ASP A 88 12.93 -5.65 -0.22
CA ASP A 88 12.77 -6.92 -0.92
C ASP A 88 11.30 -7.26 -1.24
N GLY A 89 10.36 -6.53 -0.64
CA GLY A 89 8.94 -6.86 -0.64
C GLY A 89 8.61 -8.09 0.21
N VAL A 90 9.44 -8.42 1.20
CA VAL A 90 9.27 -9.55 2.11
C VAL A 90 9.40 -9.08 3.57
N THR A 91 10.43 -8.29 3.85
CA THR A 91 10.73 -7.77 5.18
C THR A 91 10.19 -6.35 5.30
N TRP A 92 9.07 -6.21 6.00
CA TRP A 92 8.40 -4.94 6.21
C TRP A 92 8.92 -4.23 7.46
N ASN A 93 9.18 -2.93 7.32
CA ASN A 93 9.55 -2.08 8.44
C ASN A 93 8.36 -1.84 9.37
N ALA A 94 8.65 -1.32 10.57
CA ALA A 94 7.61 -0.91 11.48
C ALA A 94 6.73 0.16 10.83
N TRP A 95 5.41 0.05 11.04
CA TRP A 95 4.46 1.04 10.56
C TRP A 95 4.68 2.39 11.25
N GLU A 96 4.66 3.47 10.47
CA GLU A 96 4.71 4.85 10.96
C GLU A 96 3.42 5.59 10.62
N GLN A 97 2.92 6.37 11.57
CA GLN A 97 1.76 7.22 11.38
C GLN A 97 2.18 8.52 10.66
N LEU A 98 1.52 8.83 9.54
CA LEU A 98 1.82 9.98 8.69
C LEU A 98 0.69 11.01 8.62
N GLY A 99 -0.38 10.91 9.41
CA GLY A 99 -1.47 11.87 9.25
C GLY A 99 -2.50 11.83 10.35
N SER A 100 -3.52 12.67 10.17
CA SER A 100 -4.63 12.85 11.09
C SER A 100 -5.53 11.62 11.16
N ASN A 101 -6.12 11.41 12.33
CA ASN A 101 -7.10 10.36 12.67
C ASN A 101 -8.51 10.69 12.14
N GLU A 102 -8.63 11.19 10.92
CA GLU A 102 -9.90 11.69 10.35
C GLU A 102 -10.10 11.27 8.89
N LEU A 103 -9.28 10.37 8.35
CA LEU A 103 -9.40 9.95 6.97
C LEU A 103 -10.70 9.20 6.71
N THR A 104 -11.27 9.41 5.51
CA THR A 104 -12.58 8.85 5.13
C THR A 104 -12.51 7.89 3.93
N ALA A 105 -11.31 7.59 3.43
CA ALA A 105 -11.09 6.72 2.27
C ALA A 105 -9.68 6.10 2.29
N GLU A 106 -9.45 5.12 1.40
CA GLU A 106 -8.10 4.72 1.04
C GLU A 106 -7.24 5.91 0.55
N PRO A 107 -5.94 5.92 0.86
CA PRO A 107 -5.01 6.89 0.29
C PRO A 107 -4.77 6.61 -1.20
N ALA A 108 -4.12 7.57 -1.87
CA ALA A 108 -3.54 7.37 -3.19
C ALA A 108 -2.07 7.81 -3.15
N ALA A 109 -1.16 7.00 -3.69
CA ALA A 109 0.27 7.24 -3.65
C ALA A 109 0.88 7.18 -5.05
N VAL A 110 1.87 8.04 -5.31
CA VAL A 110 2.59 8.08 -6.59
C VAL A 110 4.04 8.47 -6.36
N ALA A 111 4.94 7.86 -7.13
CA ALA A 111 6.32 8.29 -7.26
C ALA A 111 6.56 8.77 -8.69
N TRP A 112 7.27 9.88 -8.83
CA TRP A 112 7.59 10.46 -10.13
C TRP A 112 9.10 10.62 -10.37
N ALA A 113 9.92 10.41 -9.34
CA ALA A 113 11.38 10.39 -9.43
C ALA A 113 12.00 9.52 -8.31
N PRO A 114 13.26 9.07 -8.48
CA PRO A 114 13.99 8.44 -7.40
C PRO A 114 14.07 9.33 -6.15
N GLY A 115 13.80 8.74 -4.99
CA GLY A 115 13.80 9.42 -3.70
C GLY A 115 12.56 10.27 -3.43
N ARG A 116 11.58 10.25 -4.34
CA ARG A 116 10.40 11.11 -4.26
C ARG A 116 9.09 10.32 -4.33
N LEU A 117 8.24 10.56 -3.35
CA LEU A 117 6.94 9.94 -3.19
C LEU A 117 5.94 10.98 -2.70
N ASP A 118 4.74 10.97 -3.25
CA ASP A 118 3.65 11.84 -2.87
C ASP A 118 2.44 10.97 -2.52
N VAL A 119 1.76 11.26 -1.42
CA VAL A 119 0.56 10.57 -0.95
C VAL A 119 -0.54 11.59 -0.68
N ALA A 120 -1.75 11.30 -1.15
CA ALA A 120 -2.95 12.11 -0.89
C ALA A 120 -4.00 11.27 -0.15
N ALA A 121 -4.74 11.92 0.75
CA ALA A 121 -5.76 11.27 1.55
C ALA A 121 -6.99 12.18 1.74
N ARG A 122 -8.18 11.58 1.71
CA ARG A 122 -9.46 12.27 1.81
C ARG A 122 -9.87 12.49 3.26
N LEU A 123 -10.24 13.71 3.59
CA LEU A 123 -10.76 14.16 4.88
C LEU A 123 -12.30 14.29 4.87
N PRO A 124 -12.94 14.53 6.03
CA PRO A 124 -14.36 14.81 6.09
C PRO A 124 -14.73 16.06 5.27
N GLY A 125 -15.94 16.07 4.70
CA GLY A 125 -16.38 17.17 3.83
C GLY A 125 -15.79 17.13 2.41
N GLY A 126 -15.05 16.08 2.05
CA GLY A 126 -14.54 15.88 0.68
C GLY A 126 -13.30 16.69 0.34
N THR A 127 -12.62 17.25 1.34
CA THR A 127 -11.30 17.86 1.17
C THR A 127 -10.21 16.79 1.16
N PHE A 128 -9.00 17.17 0.74
CA PHE A 128 -7.85 16.28 0.68
C PHE A 128 -6.63 16.97 1.28
N ASN A 129 -5.82 16.20 2.00
CA ASN A 129 -4.44 16.57 2.32
C ASN A 129 -3.49 15.76 1.44
N HIS A 130 -2.30 16.29 1.22
CA HIS A 130 -1.19 15.54 0.64
C HIS A 130 0.04 15.65 1.55
N ARG A 131 0.95 14.69 1.46
CA ARG A 131 2.29 14.71 2.04
C ARG A 131 3.28 14.15 1.03
N TRP A 132 4.55 14.49 1.18
CA TRP A 132 5.59 13.91 0.33
C TRP A 132 6.82 13.46 1.12
N TYR A 133 7.54 12.52 0.54
CA TYR A 133 8.83 12.04 1.02
C TYR A 133 9.95 12.56 0.11
N GLU A 134 10.99 13.13 0.73
CA GLU A 134 12.25 13.50 0.09
C GLU A 134 13.38 13.42 1.12
N GLY A 135 13.88 12.19 1.38
CA GLY A 135 14.78 11.92 2.50
C GLY A 135 14.12 12.04 3.89
N GLY A 136 12.82 12.31 3.92
CA GLY A 136 11.99 12.49 5.11
C GLY A 136 10.59 12.96 4.71
N TRP A 137 9.62 12.86 5.62
CA TRP A 137 8.22 13.23 5.36
C TRP A 137 7.94 14.71 5.63
N PHE A 138 7.30 15.37 4.68
CA PHE A 138 6.91 16.79 4.74
C PHE A 138 5.39 16.97 4.72
N PRO A 139 4.87 18.09 5.25
CA PRO A 139 3.45 18.47 5.19
C PRO A 139 3.09 19.17 3.89
#